data_AF-A0A6P1E3X6-F1
#
_entry.id   AF-A0A6P1E3X6-F1
#
_cell.length_a   1.000
_cell.length_b   1.000
_cell.length_c   1.000
_cell.angle_alpha   90.00
_cell.angle_beta   90.00
_cell.angle_gamma   90.00
#
_symmetry.space_group_name_H-M   'P 1'
#
loop_
_entity.id
_entity.type
_entity.pdbx_description
1 polymer ?
#
loop_
_entity_poly.entity_id
_entity_poly.type
_entity_poly.pdbx_seq_one_letter_code
_entity_poly.pdbx_strand_id
1 'polypeptide(L)'
;MFDSYNDGECPQCKLAPGPAVAMELNREDHWECPVCHLQMLGSGGQVLILRERGSGNFKEPRVLAPHSIVGAFMCRQSTEDPWGSGGYFRSAEDLRTFLEQEVDAPDSTED
;
A
#
# COMPACT_ATOMS: atom_id res chain seq x y z
N MET A 1 14.80 11.81 1.55
CA MET A 1 13.76 12.65 0.93
C MET A 1 12.52 11.79 0.87
N PHE A 2 11.39 12.27 1.40
CA PHE A 2 10.12 11.56 1.25
C PHE A 2 9.77 11.56 -0.24
N ASP A 3 9.49 10.39 -0.79
CA ASP A 3 8.97 10.26 -2.13
C ASP A 3 7.46 10.18 -2.05
N SER A 4 6.75 11.16 -2.63
CA SER A 4 5.29 11.15 -2.71
C SER A 4 4.78 10.18 -3.78
N TYR A 5 5.69 9.59 -4.57
CA TYR A 5 5.40 8.66 -5.63
C TYR A 5 5.67 7.21 -5.21
N ASN A 6 4.94 6.30 -5.82
CA ASN A 6 5.08 4.86 -5.65
C ASN A 6 5.39 4.22 -7.01
N ASP A 7 6.41 3.36 -7.02
CA ASP A 7 6.83 2.56 -8.18
C ASP A 7 6.53 1.06 -7.98
N GLY A 8 5.45 0.75 -7.25
CA GLY A 8 5.01 -0.62 -6.94
C GLY A 8 5.70 -1.27 -5.73
N GLU A 9 6.44 -0.51 -4.94
CA GLU A 9 7.06 -0.99 -3.69
C GLU A 9 6.18 -0.68 -2.48
N CYS A 10 6.23 -1.52 -1.45
CA CYS A 10 5.45 -1.34 -0.24
C CYS A 10 5.91 -0.09 0.54
N PRO A 11 5.05 0.93 0.70
CA PRO A 11 5.45 2.17 1.37
C PRO A 11 5.75 1.96 2.87
N GLN A 12 5.05 1.06 3.56
CA GLN A 12 5.35 0.74 4.96
C GLN A 12 6.74 0.10 5.14
N CYS A 13 7.12 -0.88 4.31
CA CYS A 13 8.44 -1.49 4.36
C CYS A 13 9.55 -0.48 4.02
N LYS A 14 9.32 0.47 3.10
CA LYS A 14 10.30 1.53 2.79
C LYS A 14 10.55 2.51 3.93
N LEU A 15 9.62 2.63 4.89
CA LEU A 15 9.82 3.48 6.09
C LEU A 15 10.67 2.80 7.17
N ALA A 16 10.85 1.48 7.09
CA ALA A 16 11.65 0.71 8.04
C ALA A 16 13.08 0.45 7.50
N PRO A 17 14.07 0.22 8.38
CA PRO A 17 15.37 -0.30 7.95
C PRO A 17 15.21 -1.67 7.30
N GLY A 18 15.56 -1.81 6.02
CA GLY A 18 15.45 -3.08 5.29
C GLY A 18 15.39 -2.89 3.78
N PRO A 19 15.32 -3.98 3.01
CA PRO A 19 15.11 -3.91 1.57
C PRO A 19 13.69 -3.44 1.25
N ALA A 20 13.55 -2.75 0.12
CA ALA A 20 12.23 -2.48 -0.44
C ALA A 20 11.56 -3.80 -0.86
N VAL A 21 10.25 -3.90 -0.61
CA VAL A 21 9.45 -5.08 -0.92
C VAL A 21 8.53 -4.74 -2.07
N ALA A 22 8.61 -5.47 -3.17
CA ALA A 22 7.65 -5.33 -4.28
C ALA A 22 6.26 -5.79 -3.82
N MET A 23 5.23 -5.02 -4.13
CA MET A 23 3.85 -5.44 -3.90
C MET A 23 3.37 -6.41 -4.97
N GLU A 24 2.39 -7.22 -4.63
CA GLU A 24 1.89 -8.32 -5.45
C GLU A 24 0.38 -8.22 -5.64
N LEU A 25 -0.13 -8.59 -6.82
CA LEU A 25 -1.56 -8.57 -7.05
C LEU A 25 -2.22 -9.72 -6.29
N ASN A 26 -3.12 -9.39 -5.38
CA ASN A 26 -3.89 -10.36 -4.62
C ASN A 26 -5.14 -10.83 -5.39
N ARG A 27 -5.85 -11.84 -4.85
CA ARG A 27 -7.04 -12.42 -5.49
C ARG A 27 -8.24 -11.47 -5.54
N GLU A 28 -8.21 -10.40 -4.78
CA GLU A 28 -9.22 -9.34 -4.75
C GLU A 28 -8.86 -8.16 -5.66
N ASP A 29 -7.81 -8.30 -6.48
CA ASP A 29 -7.34 -7.25 -7.40
C ASP A 29 -6.78 -5.99 -6.72
N HIS A 30 -6.28 -6.14 -5.50
CA HIS A 30 -5.47 -5.13 -4.80
C HIS A 30 -3.99 -5.46 -4.89
N TRP A 31 -3.14 -4.43 -4.94
CA TRP A 31 -1.71 -4.60 -4.72
C TRP A 31 -1.47 -4.77 -3.22
N GLU A 32 -0.84 -5.86 -2.82
CA GLU A 32 -0.66 -6.20 -1.42
C GLU A 32 0.82 -6.52 -1.14
N CYS A 33 1.32 -6.05 0.00
CA CYS A 33 2.67 -6.39 0.44
C CYS A 33 2.71 -7.83 0.99
N PRO A 34 3.56 -8.72 0.48
CA PRO A 34 3.67 -10.11 0.95
C PRO A 34 4.26 -10.26 2.36
N VAL A 35 4.73 -9.16 2.97
CA VAL A 35 5.36 -9.17 4.30
C VAL A 35 4.47 -8.58 5.37
N CYS A 36 3.84 -7.43 5.10
CA CYS A 36 3.04 -6.72 6.10
C CYS A 36 1.56 -6.58 5.72
N HIS A 37 1.14 -7.17 4.60
CA HIS A 37 -0.25 -7.16 4.12
C HIS A 37 -0.86 -5.77 3.90
N LEU A 38 -0.05 -4.71 3.84
CA LEU A 38 -0.53 -3.40 3.43
C LEU A 38 -1.08 -3.48 2.01
N GLN A 39 -2.26 -2.90 1.78
CA GLN A 39 -2.89 -2.89 0.46
C GLN A 39 -2.87 -1.51 -0.20
N MET A 40 -2.81 -1.52 -1.53
CA MET A 40 -3.03 -0.35 -2.38
C MET A 40 -3.96 -0.70 -3.53
N LEU A 41 -4.78 0.27 -3.93
CA LEU A 41 -5.58 0.22 -5.14
C LEU A 41 -5.06 1.25 -6.15
N GLY A 42 -4.87 0.84 -7.40
CA GLY A 42 -4.55 1.77 -8.48
C GLY A 42 -5.78 2.58 -8.89
N SER A 43 -5.64 3.91 -8.98
CA SER A 43 -6.71 4.82 -9.43
C SER A 43 -6.11 5.91 -10.34
N GLY A 44 -6.07 5.62 -11.64
CA GLY A 44 -5.46 6.52 -12.62
C GLY A 44 -3.98 6.79 -12.32
N GLY A 45 -3.61 8.06 -12.15
CA GLY A 45 -2.24 8.47 -11.79
C GLY A 45 -1.90 8.36 -10.30
N GLN A 46 -2.75 7.71 -9.51
CA GLN A 46 -2.62 7.59 -8.06
C GLN A 46 -2.64 6.13 -7.63
N VAL A 47 -2.08 5.87 -6.45
CA VAL A 47 -2.35 4.67 -5.66
C VAL A 47 -2.99 5.10 -4.35
N LEU A 48 -4.12 4.48 -4.02
CA LEU A 48 -4.80 4.67 -2.75
C LEU A 48 -4.27 3.63 -1.78
N ILE A 49 -3.65 4.05 -0.67
CA ILE A 49 -3.33 3.15 0.44
C ILE A 49 -4.63 2.86 1.17
N LEU A 50 -5.02 1.58 1.19
CA LEU A 50 -6.26 1.11 1.81
C LEU A 50 -6.09 1.04 3.33
N ARG A 51 -7.19 1.25 4.06
CA ARG A 51 -7.21 1.11 5.53
C ARG A 51 -7.26 -0.34 5.98
N GLU A 52 -7.89 -1.20 5.19
CA GLU A 52 -7.90 -2.63 5.43
C GLU A 52 -6.60 -3.26 4.95
N ARG A 53 -6.13 -4.27 5.69
CA ARG A 53 -5.02 -5.12 5.26
C ARG A 53 -5.54 -6.31 4.49
N GLY A 54 -4.70 -6.82 3.61
CA GLY A 54 -5.00 -8.01 2.83
C GLY A 54 -4.80 -9.30 3.61
N SER A 55 -5.22 -10.40 2.99
CA SER A 55 -5.23 -11.73 3.61
C SER A 55 -4.03 -12.60 3.23
N GLY A 56 -3.08 -12.09 2.45
CA GLY A 56 -1.94 -12.85 1.93
C GLY A 56 -2.30 -13.80 0.77
N ASN A 57 -3.52 -13.72 0.25
CA ASN A 57 -3.98 -14.59 -0.82
C ASN A 57 -3.65 -14.02 -2.21
N PHE A 58 -2.49 -14.38 -2.74
CA PHE A 58 -1.98 -13.87 -4.02
C PHE A 58 -2.54 -14.60 -5.26
N LYS A 59 -2.52 -13.91 -6.41
CA LYS A 59 -2.84 -14.51 -7.71
C LYS A 59 -1.70 -15.39 -8.22
N GLU A 60 -2.08 -16.41 -8.97
CA GLU A 60 -1.17 -17.28 -9.71
C GLU A 60 -1.50 -17.23 -11.21
N PRO A 61 -0.54 -16.92 -12.09
CA PRO A 61 0.86 -16.60 -11.79
C PRO A 61 1.02 -15.27 -11.04
N ARG A 62 2.10 -15.16 -10.24
CA ARG A 62 2.46 -13.95 -9.50
C ARG A 62 2.57 -12.72 -10.41
N VAL A 63 1.92 -11.63 -10.02
CA VAL A 63 1.96 -10.34 -10.72
C VAL A 63 2.56 -9.29 -9.78
N LEU A 64 3.63 -8.62 -10.21
CA LEU A 64 4.38 -7.66 -9.40
C LEU A 64 4.01 -6.22 -9.76
N ALA A 65 3.71 -5.42 -8.75
CA ALA A 65 3.34 -4.02 -8.90
C ALA A 65 4.40 -3.15 -9.63
N PRO A 66 5.73 -3.33 -9.45
CA PRO A 66 6.73 -2.54 -10.19
C PRO A 66 6.70 -2.72 -11.70
N HIS A 67 6.01 -3.73 -12.23
CA HIS A 67 5.79 -3.90 -13.67
C HIS A 67 4.58 -3.11 -14.20
N SER A 68 3.79 -2.50 -13.32
CA SER A 68 2.50 -1.86 -13.66
C SER A 68 2.34 -0.47 -13.06
N ILE A 69 3.06 -0.16 -11.98
CA ILE A 69 3.01 1.12 -11.28
C ILE A 69 4.35 1.83 -11.48
N VAL A 70 4.31 3.03 -12.06
CA VAL A 70 5.47 3.91 -12.24
C VAL A 70 5.04 5.34 -11.92
N GLY A 71 5.66 5.96 -10.93
CA GLY A 71 5.44 7.35 -10.56
C GLY A 71 4.02 7.69 -10.11
N ALA A 72 3.31 6.76 -9.46
CA ALA A 72 1.94 7.00 -9.02
C ALA A 72 1.90 7.77 -7.69
N PHE A 73 1.08 8.82 -7.62
CA PHE A 73 0.95 9.59 -6.37
C PHE A 73 0.32 8.75 -5.26
N MET A 74 0.96 8.73 -4.09
CA MET A 74 0.39 8.06 -2.92
C MET A 74 -0.67 8.93 -2.26
N CYS A 75 -1.87 8.36 -2.12
CA CYS A 75 -3.01 9.00 -1.49
C CYS A 75 -3.59 8.10 -0.40
N ARG A 76 -4.25 8.73 0.57
CA ARG A 76 -5.11 8.04 1.52
C ARG A 76 -6.38 7.59 0.80
N GLN A 77 -6.91 6.43 1.14
CA GLN A 77 -8.29 6.11 0.83
C GLN A 77 -9.23 7.14 1.49
N SER A 78 -10.35 7.50 0.86
CA SER A 78 -11.39 8.32 1.50
C SER A 78 -12.20 7.48 2.51
N THR A 79 -12.68 8.12 3.58
CA THR A 79 -13.60 7.49 4.55
C THR A 79 -15.06 7.55 4.09
N GLU A 80 -15.36 8.38 3.08
CA GLU A 80 -16.71 8.59 2.55
C GLU A 80 -16.96 7.76 1.28
N ASP A 81 -15.92 7.54 0.47
CA ASP A 81 -15.95 6.76 -0.77
C ASP A 81 -14.76 5.80 -0.82
N PRO A 82 -14.96 4.48 -0.79
CA PRO A 82 -13.86 3.51 -0.79
C PRO A 82 -12.99 3.57 -2.05
N TRP A 83 -13.49 4.17 -3.14
CA TRP A 83 -12.77 4.35 -4.40
C TRP A 83 -12.17 5.76 -4.56
N GLY A 84 -12.44 6.64 -3.58
CA GLY A 84 -12.02 8.03 -3.57
C GLY A 84 -10.70 8.26 -2.83
N SER A 85 -10.07 9.38 -3.12
CA SER A 85 -8.87 9.85 -2.41
C SER A 85 -9.25 10.77 -1.26
N GLY A 86 -8.72 10.49 -0.06
CA GLY A 86 -8.74 11.38 1.11
C GLY A 86 -7.61 12.42 1.10
N GLY A 87 -6.85 12.53 0.00
CA GLY A 87 -5.73 13.45 -0.16
C GLY A 87 -4.35 12.78 -0.05
N TYR A 88 -3.32 13.51 -0.50
CA TYR A 88 -1.93 13.06 -0.58
C TYR A 88 -1.16 13.21 0.73
N PHE A 89 -0.11 12.41 0.88
CA PHE A 89 0.82 12.50 2.03
C PHE A 89 1.80 13.66 1.84
N ARG A 90 2.03 14.43 2.90
CA ARG A 90 2.91 15.61 2.89
C ARG A 90 4.34 15.31 3.33
N SER A 91 4.53 14.22 4.05
CA SER A 91 5.83 13.81 4.59
C SER A 91 5.85 12.31 4.92
N ALA A 92 7.04 11.79 5.21
CA ALA A 92 7.20 10.41 5.70
C ALA A 92 6.55 10.21 7.08
N GLU A 93 6.53 11.24 7.93
CA GLU A 93 5.86 11.21 9.24
C GLU A 93 4.34 11.16 9.08
N ASP A 94 3.80 11.92 8.13
CA ASP A 94 2.37 11.92 7.80
C ASP A 94 1.91 10.54 7.30
N LEU A 95 2.69 9.91 6.42
CA LEU A 95 2.47 8.53 6.01
C LEU A 95 2.56 7.54 7.19
N ARG A 96 3.58 7.68 8.05
CA ARG A 96 3.74 6.80 9.21
C ARG A 96 2.54 6.89 10.16
N THR A 97 2.10 8.10 10.48
CA THR A 97 0.93 8.34 11.34
C THR A 97 -0.33 7.69 10.76
N PHE A 98 -0.57 7.82 9.46
CA PHE A 98 -1.68 7.14 8.80
C PHE A 98 -1.60 5.62 8.92
N LEU A 99 -0.43 5.04 8.64
CA LEU A 99 -0.21 3.58 8.73
C LEU A 99 -0.37 3.03 10.16
N GLU A 100 -0.09 3.84 11.18
CA GLU A 100 -0.15 3.44 12.59
C GLU A 100 -1.54 3.65 13.22
N GLN A 101 -2.31 4.64 12.75
CA GLN A 101 -3.55 5.07 13.40
C GLN A 101 -4.81 4.77 12.59
N GLU A 102 -4.70 4.67 11.27
CA GLU A 102 -5.86 4.54 10.38
C GLU A 102 -5.87 3.25 9.55
N VAL A 103 -4.73 2.55 9.45
CA VAL A 103 -4.67 1.23 8.81
C VAL A 103 -4.75 0.17 9.89
N ASP A 104 -5.53 -0.88 9.65
CA ASP A 104 -5.69 -1.99 10.58
C ASP A 104 -4.33 -2.55 10.99
N ALA A 105 -4.24 -3.04 12.22
CA ALA A 105 -3.03 -3.73 12.66
C ALA A 105 -2.81 -4.97 11.79
N PRO A 106 -1.56 -5.36 11.47
CA PRO A 106 -1.32 -6.66 10.87
C PRO A 106 -1.90 -7.75 11.77
N ASP A 107 -2.65 -8.68 11.19
CA ASP A 107 -3.16 -9.84 11.93
C ASP A 107 -1.98 -10.51 12.63
N SER A 108 -1.99 -10.45 13.96
CA SER A 108 -1.02 -11.16 14.79
C SER A 108 -1.47 -12.61 14.79
N THR A 109 -1.01 -13.39 13.81
CA THR A 109 -1.04 -14.84 13.94
C THR A 109 -0.04 -15.19 15.04
N GLU A 110 -0.53 -15.31 16.28
CA GLU A 110 0.14 -16.05 17.32
C GLU A 110 0.25 -17.51 16.85
N ASP A 111 1.49 -17.96 16.57
CA ASP A 111 1.87 -19.38 16.48
C ASP A 111 2.89 -19.69 17.59
#